data_AF-A0A521GUQ0-F1
#
_entry.id   AF-A0A521GUQ0-F1
#
_cell.length_a   1.000
_cell.length_b   1.000
_cell.length_c   1.000
_cell.angle_alpha   90.00
_cell.angle_beta   90.00
_cell.angle_gamma   90.00
#
_symmetry.space_group_name_H-M   'P 1'
#
loop_
_entity.id
_entity.type
_entity.pdbx_description
1 polymer ?
#
loop_
_entity_poly.entity_id
_entity_poly.type
_entity_poly.pdbx_seq_one_letter_code
_entity_poly.pdbx_strand_id
1 'polypeptide(L)'
;MLYRYKPEEGRNARQIAFWLGTAYIAYGCWSLRGTLDRINALRNPVLDGMPSVPLLGGTLNGSFLLALAVFAAGMWGWVSFLASEKVAGHLIETESEMRKVTWPSFKEVVNSSAVVIGAVLALAAVMALSDLILGRVFQFILWNR
;
A
#
# COMPACT_ATOMS: atom_id res chain seq x y z
N MET A 1 4.41 -11.05 -28.77
CA MET A 1 3.58 -10.18 -29.64
C MET A 1 2.89 -9.15 -28.74
N LEU A 2 3.52 -7.99 -28.54
CA LEU A 2 3.16 -6.98 -27.52
C LEU A 2 2.24 -5.86 -28.03
N TYR A 3 1.64 -6.02 -29.21
CA TYR A 3 0.87 -4.97 -29.90
C TYR A 3 -0.54 -5.43 -30.27
N ARG A 4 -1.36 -5.77 -29.27
CA ARG A 4 -2.79 -6.06 -29.50
C ARG A 4 -3.74 -4.95 -29.04
N TYR A 5 -3.28 -4.04 -28.18
CA TYR A 5 -4.08 -2.92 -27.67
C TYR A 5 -3.49 -1.58 -28.09
N LYS A 6 -4.36 -0.56 -28.25
CA LYS A 6 -3.90 0.80 -28.55
C LYS A 6 -3.06 1.31 -27.37
N PRO A 7 -1.94 2.03 -27.63
CA PRO A 7 -1.05 2.51 -26.57
C PRO A 7 -1.74 3.37 -25.50
N GLU A 8 -2.82 4.07 -25.87
CA GLU A 8 -3.55 5.00 -24.99
C GLU A 8 -4.64 4.31 -24.14
N GLU A 9 -4.99 3.06 -24.43
CA GLU A 9 -6.03 2.35 -23.68
C GLU A 9 -5.46 1.73 -22.40
N GLY A 10 -6.08 2.04 -21.26
CA GLY A 10 -5.68 1.51 -19.96
C GLY A 10 -4.33 2.05 -19.45
N ARG A 11 -3.87 3.22 -19.94
CA ARG A 11 -2.52 3.74 -19.68
C ARG A 11 -2.26 3.92 -18.19
N ASN A 12 -3.19 4.57 -17.49
CA ASN A 12 -3.01 4.89 -16.07
C ASN A 12 -3.10 3.61 -15.23
N ALA A 13 -4.11 2.76 -15.47
CA ALA A 13 -4.29 1.53 -14.71
C ALA A 13 -3.08 0.57 -14.88
N ARG A 14 -2.56 0.44 -16.10
CA ARG A 14 -1.39 -0.43 -16.38
C ARG A 14 -0.10 0.12 -15.79
N GLN A 15 0.14 1.44 -15.89
CA GLN A 15 1.33 2.05 -15.30
C GLN A 15 1.30 1.93 -13.77
N ILE A 16 0.15 2.18 -13.14
CA ILE A 16 -0.01 2.07 -11.68
C ILE A 16 0.22 0.61 -11.25
N ALA A 17 -0.41 -0.37 -11.91
CA ALA A 17 -0.21 -1.78 -11.61
C ALA A 17 1.27 -2.20 -11.77
N PHE A 18 1.94 -1.74 -12.82
CA PHE A 18 3.35 -1.99 -13.04
C PHE A 18 4.22 -1.42 -11.92
N TRP A 19 4.05 -0.13 -11.58
CA TRP A 19 4.86 0.55 -10.57
C TRP A 19 4.61 0.01 -9.16
N LEU A 20 3.36 -0.21 -8.78
CA LEU A 20 3.03 -0.75 -7.46
C LEU A 20 3.54 -2.19 -7.29
N GLY A 21 3.38 -3.04 -8.31
CA GLY A 21 3.90 -4.40 -8.24
C GLY A 21 5.43 -4.45 -8.24
N THR A 22 6.09 -3.59 -9.03
CA THR A 22 7.55 -3.45 -9.01
C THR A 22 8.04 -2.99 -7.64
N ALA A 23 7.39 -2.00 -7.04
CA ALA A 23 7.71 -1.53 -5.69
C ALA A 23 7.51 -2.63 -4.63
N TYR A 24 6.43 -3.42 -4.76
CA TYR A 24 6.17 -4.56 -3.87
C TYR A 24 7.26 -5.64 -3.97
N ILE A 25 7.67 -6.00 -5.20
CA ILE A 25 8.75 -6.98 -5.43
C ILE A 25 10.10 -6.44 -4.91
N ALA A 26 10.40 -5.17 -5.15
CA ALA A 26 11.60 -4.52 -4.64
C ALA A 26 11.63 -4.53 -3.10
N TYR A 27 10.52 -4.19 -2.45
CA TYR A 27 10.38 -4.26 -1.00
C TYR A 27 10.54 -5.69 -0.48
N GLY A 28 9.93 -6.67 -1.15
CA GLY A 28 10.08 -8.09 -0.83
C GLY A 28 11.53 -8.56 -0.90
N CYS A 29 12.26 -8.16 -1.94
CA CYS A 29 13.68 -8.51 -2.10
C CYS A 29 14.58 -7.79 -1.08
N TRP A 30 14.24 -6.55 -0.72
CA TRP A 30 14.93 -5.82 0.33
C TRP A 30 14.76 -6.48 1.71
N SER A 31 13.52 -6.86 2.04
CA SER A 31 13.21 -7.61 3.27
C SER A 31 13.87 -9.00 3.30
N LEU A 32 13.87 -9.70 2.16
CA LEU A 32 14.52 -11.00 1.99
C LEU A 32 16.03 -10.90 2.24
N ARG A 33 16.70 -9.91 1.65
CA ARG A 33 18.13 -9.65 1.90
C ARG A 33 18.40 -9.46 3.39
N GLY A 34 17.61 -8.63 4.08
CA GLY A 34 17.76 -8.40 5.52
C GLY A 34 17.56 -9.67 6.36
N THR A 35 16.76 -10.61 5.88
CA THR A 35 16.58 -11.93 6.52
C THR A 35 17.76 -12.87 6.23
N LEU A 36 18.24 -12.90 4.99
CA LEU A 36 19.37 -13.72 4.56
C LEU A 36 20.70 -13.29 5.20
N ASP A 37 20.87 -12.00 5.48
CA ASP A 37 22.03 -11.47 6.19
C ASP A 37 22.16 -12.00 7.63
N ARG A 38 21.09 -12.58 8.20
CA ARG A 38 21.13 -13.28 9.49
C ARG A 38 21.86 -14.62 9.42
N ILE A 39 21.99 -15.21 8.23
CA ILE A 39 22.65 -16.51 8.02
C ILE A 39 24.15 -16.28 7.80
N ASN A 40 24.98 -16.77 8.74
CA ASN A 40 26.44 -16.56 8.72
C ASN A 40 27.11 -17.01 7.41
N ALA A 41 26.61 -18.06 6.75
CA ALA A 41 27.14 -18.58 5.49
C ALA A 41 26.94 -17.63 4.29
N LEU A 42 25.90 -16.78 4.31
CA LEU A 42 25.54 -15.90 3.19
C LEU A 42 26.00 -14.45 3.39
N ARG A 43 26.48 -14.14 4.60
CA ARG A 43 26.95 -12.82 5.03
C ARG A 43 28.37 -12.50 4.57
N ASN A 44 29.18 -13.52 4.23
CA ASN A 44 30.56 -13.28 3.82
C ASN A 44 30.63 -12.58 2.44
N PRO A 45 31.55 -11.62 2.27
CA PRO A 45 31.77 -10.96 0.99
C PRO A 45 32.29 -11.98 -0.03
N VAL A 46 31.72 -11.94 -1.24
CA VAL A 46 32.09 -12.87 -2.33
C VAL A 46 33.45 -12.51 -2.94
N LEU A 47 33.88 -11.25 -2.79
CA LEU A 47 35.17 -10.74 -3.25
C LEU A 47 35.87 -10.08 -2.06
N ASP A 48 36.89 -10.75 -1.51
CA ASP A 48 37.69 -10.27 -0.36
C ASP A 48 38.39 -8.92 -0.62
N GLY A 49 38.53 -8.50 -1.88
CA GLY A 49 39.15 -7.23 -2.28
C GLY A 49 38.18 -6.07 -2.56
N MET A 50 36.86 -6.26 -2.49
CA MET A 50 35.89 -5.21 -2.83
C MET A 50 34.73 -5.15 -1.80
N PRO A 51 34.99 -4.59 -0.60
CA PRO A 51 34.02 -4.58 0.51
C PRO A 51 32.84 -3.62 0.30
N SER A 52 32.84 -2.77 -0.73
CA SER A 52 31.75 -1.81 -0.96
C SER A 52 31.55 -1.52 -2.44
N VAL A 53 30.30 -1.61 -2.92
CA VAL A 53 29.94 -1.06 -4.23
C VAL A 53 29.98 0.47 -4.17
N PRO A 54 30.74 1.15 -5.05
CA PRO A 54 31.03 2.59 -4.93
C PRO A 54 29.83 3.53 -5.10
N LEU A 55 28.67 3.04 -5.55
CA LEU A 55 27.43 3.82 -5.70
C LEU A 55 26.35 3.52 -4.65
N LEU A 56 26.43 2.39 -3.92
CA LEU A 56 25.35 1.88 -3.06
C LEU A 56 25.80 1.52 -1.64
N GLY A 57 27.08 1.68 -1.30
CA GLY A 57 27.60 1.52 0.07
C GLY A 57 27.42 0.12 0.69
N GLY A 58 26.91 -0.85 -0.06
CA GLY A 58 26.65 -2.21 0.39
C GLY A 58 27.82 -3.15 0.09
N THR A 59 28.03 -4.14 0.95
CA THR A 59 28.93 -5.26 0.71
C THR A 59 28.35 -6.19 -0.37
N LEU A 60 29.19 -6.62 -1.32
CA LEU A 60 28.84 -7.67 -2.30
C LEU A 60 28.87 -9.04 -1.61
N ASN A 61 27.82 -9.32 -0.84
CA ASN A 61 27.63 -10.60 -0.15
C ASN A 61 26.82 -11.58 -0.98
N GLY A 62 26.92 -12.88 -0.68
CA GLY A 62 26.10 -13.91 -1.33
C GLY A 62 24.60 -13.66 -1.19
N SER A 63 24.19 -13.07 -0.07
CA SER A 63 22.83 -12.59 0.17
C SER A 63 22.36 -11.50 -0.81
N PHE A 64 23.24 -10.58 -1.24
CA PHE A 64 22.90 -9.55 -2.22
C PHE A 64 22.70 -10.14 -3.62
N LEU A 65 23.58 -11.06 -4.06
CA LEU A 65 23.44 -11.73 -5.36
C LEU A 65 22.18 -12.57 -5.44
N LEU A 66 21.85 -13.30 -4.37
CA LEU A 66 20.63 -14.09 -4.31
C LEU A 66 19.38 -13.19 -4.34
N ALA A 67 19.38 -12.09 -3.59
CA ALA A 67 18.29 -11.12 -3.62
C ALA A 67 18.12 -10.47 -5.01
N LEU A 68 19.22 -10.17 -5.70
CA LEU A 68 19.21 -9.63 -7.06
C LEU A 68 18.68 -10.65 -8.09
N ALA A 69 19.07 -11.92 -7.97
CA ALA A 69 18.58 -12.99 -8.83
C ALA A 69 17.07 -13.21 -8.65
N VAL A 70 16.61 -13.23 -7.39
CA VAL A 70 15.18 -13.33 -7.06
C VAL A 70 14.42 -12.10 -7.57
N PHE A 71 14.99 -10.90 -7.45
CA PHE A 71 14.40 -9.68 -7.99
C PHE A 71 14.25 -9.75 -9.52
N ALA A 72 15.28 -10.16 -10.25
CA ALA A 72 15.23 -10.27 -11.71
C ALA A 72 14.20 -11.32 -12.16
N ALA A 73 14.16 -12.48 -11.51
CA ALA A 73 13.17 -13.52 -11.79
C ALA A 73 11.75 -13.04 -11.47
N GLY A 74 11.57 -12.37 -10.32
CA GLY A 74 10.29 -11.78 -9.91
C GLY A 74 9.80 -10.71 -10.89
N MET A 75 10.69 -9.80 -11.32
CA MET A 75 10.38 -8.76 -12.30
C MET A 75 10.01 -9.34 -13.66
N TRP A 76 10.73 -10.35 -14.13
CA TRP A 76 10.39 -11.06 -15.36
C TRP A 76 8.98 -11.69 -15.27
N GLY A 77 8.72 -12.42 -14.18
CA GLY A 77 7.42 -13.04 -13.93
C GLY A 77 6.29 -12.00 -13.86
N TRP A 78 6.52 -10.88 -13.18
CA TRP A 78 5.56 -9.79 -13.04
C TRP A 78 5.21 -9.13 -14.37
N VAL A 79 6.22 -8.76 -15.16
CA VAL A 79 6.00 -8.16 -16.48
C VAL A 79 5.31 -9.13 -17.42
N SER A 80 5.68 -10.41 -17.39
CA SER A 80 5.04 -11.45 -18.20
C SER A 80 3.57 -11.66 -17.82
N PHE A 81 3.26 -11.57 -16.51
CA PHE A 81 1.89 -11.64 -16.01
C PHE A 81 1.05 -10.43 -16.42
N LEU A 82 1.58 -9.20 -16.29
CA LEU A 82 0.91 -7.98 -16.73
C LEU A 82 0.72 -7.91 -18.25
N ALA A 83 1.63 -8.52 -19.01
CA ALA A 83 1.53 -8.61 -20.46
C ALA A 83 0.49 -9.64 -20.95
N SER A 84 -0.09 -10.46 -20.06
CA SER A 84 -1.15 -11.40 -20.40
C SER A 84 -2.41 -10.68 -20.90
N GLU A 85 -3.03 -11.20 -21.96
CA GLU A 85 -4.23 -10.60 -22.57
C GLU A 85 -5.37 -10.44 -21.56
N LYS A 86 -5.56 -11.41 -20.65
CA LYS A 86 -6.61 -11.38 -19.63
C LYS A 86 -6.41 -10.23 -18.64
N VAL A 87 -5.18 -10.04 -18.16
CA VAL A 87 -4.85 -9.01 -17.16
C VAL A 87 -4.89 -7.63 -17.79
N ALA A 88 -4.29 -7.47 -18.98
CA ALA A 88 -4.32 -6.21 -19.71
C ALA A 88 -5.75 -5.79 -20.05
N GLY A 89 -6.59 -6.71 -20.53
CA GLY A 89 -8.00 -6.45 -20.81
C GLY A 89 -8.78 -5.98 -19.58
N HIS A 90 -8.59 -6.65 -18.44
CA HIS A 90 -9.27 -6.28 -17.20
C HIS A 90 -8.85 -4.90 -16.67
N LEU A 91 -7.57 -4.54 -16.79
CA LEU A 91 -7.08 -3.21 -16.40
C LEU A 91 -7.66 -2.10 -17.30
N ILE A 92 -7.78 -2.36 -18.61
CA ILE A 92 -8.40 -1.42 -19.56
C ILE A 92 -9.89 -1.24 -19.24
N GLU A 93 -10.60 -2.33 -18.99
CA GLU A 93 -12.01 -2.31 -18.62
C GLU A 93 -12.23 -1.52 -17.32
N THR A 94 -11.44 -1.82 -16.28
CA THR A 94 -11.49 -1.11 -15.00
C THR A 94 -11.24 0.39 -15.18
N GLU A 95 -10.26 0.80 -16.01
CA GLU A 95 -10.05 2.22 -16.29
C GLU A 95 -11.25 2.86 -16.98
N SER A 96 -11.89 2.14 -17.92
CA SER A 96 -13.07 2.63 -18.62
C SER A 96 -14.28 2.78 -17.69
N GLU A 97 -14.48 1.84 -16.75
CA GLU A 97 -15.51 1.93 -15.72
C GLU A 97 -15.19 3.05 -14.72
N MET A 98 -13.92 3.21 -14.34
CA MET A 98 -13.51 4.28 -13.45
C MET A 98 -13.74 5.67 -14.03
N ARG A 99 -13.67 5.84 -15.36
CA ARG A 99 -14.00 7.11 -16.03
C ARG A 99 -15.48 7.46 -16.00
N LYS A 100 -16.36 6.48 -15.77
CA LYS A 100 -17.81 6.71 -15.59
C LYS A 100 -18.15 7.18 -14.18
N VAL A 101 -17.27 6.96 -13.22
CA VAL A 101 -17.46 7.37 -11.83
C VAL A 101 -17.27 8.88 -11.70
N THR A 102 -18.32 9.57 -11.27
CA THR A 102 -18.25 10.99 -10.89
C THR A 102 -17.64 11.10 -9.49
N TRP A 103 -16.37 11.45 -9.41
CA TRP A 103 -15.71 11.69 -8.12
C TRP A 103 -16.18 13.01 -7.51
N PRO A 104 -16.55 13.03 -6.22
CA PRO A 104 -17.01 14.24 -5.57
C PRO A 104 -15.89 15.27 -5.47
N SER A 105 -16.25 16.54 -5.55
CA SER A 105 -15.30 17.62 -5.31
C SER A 105 -14.90 17.68 -3.83
N PHE A 106 -13.73 18.24 -3.51
CA PHE A 106 -13.30 18.41 -2.11
C PHE A 106 -14.35 19.12 -1.24
N LYS A 107 -15.11 20.07 -1.81
CA LYS A 107 -16.18 20.77 -1.09
C LYS A 107 -17.35 19.84 -0.76
N GLU A 108 -17.74 18.96 -1.66
CA GLU A 108 -18.80 17.96 -1.43
C GLU A 108 -18.38 16.95 -0.36
N VAL A 109 -17.11 16.50 -0.38
CA VAL A 109 -16.56 15.60 0.65
C VAL A 109 -16.60 16.26 2.03
N VAL A 110 -16.17 17.53 2.13
CA VAL A 110 -16.21 18.26 3.41
C VAL A 110 -17.64 18.47 3.88
N ASN A 111 -18.55 18.88 3.00
CA ASN A 111 -19.94 19.15 3.37
C ASN A 111 -20.66 17.85 3.83
N SER A 112 -20.50 16.75 3.09
CA SER A 112 -21.06 15.46 3.47
C SER A 112 -20.48 14.93 4.78
N SER A 113 -19.17 15.06 4.99
CA SER A 113 -18.53 14.64 6.24
C SER A 113 -18.92 15.50 7.44
N ALA A 114 -19.09 16.82 7.25
CA ALA A 114 -19.47 17.75 8.31
C ALA A 114 -20.84 17.41 8.92
N VAL A 115 -21.80 17.00 8.08
CA VAL A 115 -23.13 16.55 8.54
C VAL A 115 -23.00 15.33 9.45
N VAL A 116 -22.20 14.34 9.04
CA VAL A 116 -21.97 13.12 9.84
C VAL A 116 -21.28 13.44 11.16
N ILE A 117 -20.24 14.27 11.14
CA ILE A 117 -19.55 14.72 12.35
C ILE A 117 -20.53 15.45 13.28
N GLY A 118 -21.38 16.33 12.75
CA GLY A 118 -22.42 17.01 13.51
C GLY A 118 -23.40 16.05 14.17
N ALA A 119 -23.87 15.03 13.44
CA ALA A 119 -24.77 14.01 13.97
C ALA A 119 -24.12 13.18 15.10
N VAL A 120 -22.86 12.78 14.93
CA VAL A 120 -22.10 12.04 15.95
C VAL A 120 -21.89 12.90 17.20
N LEU A 121 -21.54 14.19 17.05
CA LEU A 121 -21.39 15.10 18.18
C LEU A 121 -22.71 15.37 18.91
N ALA A 122 -23.84 15.49 18.19
CA ALA A 122 -25.15 15.65 18.80
C ALA A 122 -25.54 14.42 19.64
N LEU A 123 -25.32 13.21 19.11
CA LEU A 123 -25.53 11.96 19.85
C LEU A 123 -24.62 11.88 21.08
N ALA A 124 -23.33 12.21 20.93
CA ALA A 124 -22.38 12.24 22.04
C ALA A 124 -22.80 13.25 23.12
N ALA A 125 -23.32 14.43 22.73
CA ALA A 125 -23.82 15.42 23.66
C ALA A 125 -25.04 14.91 24.45
N VAL A 126 -25.99 14.24 23.78
CA VAL A 126 -27.15 13.65 24.47
C VAL A 126 -26.70 12.57 25.46
N MET A 127 -25.77 11.69 25.07
CA MET A 127 -25.24 10.67 25.96
C MET A 127 -24.52 11.30 27.18
N ALA A 128 -23.65 12.27 26.93
CA ALA A 128 -22.95 12.98 28.00
C ALA A 128 -23.92 13.70 28.96
N LEU A 129 -24.98 14.32 28.42
CA LEU A 129 -26.03 14.94 29.24
C LEU A 129 -26.79 13.90 30.06
N SER A 130 -27.12 12.74 29.49
CA SER A 130 -27.78 11.67 30.25
C SER A 130 -26.89 11.17 31.39
N ASP A 131 -25.60 10.98 31.16
CA ASP A 131 -24.66 10.53 32.19
C ASP A 131 -24.52 11.57 33.30
N LEU A 132 -24.45 12.86 32.96
CA LEU A 132 -24.38 13.95 33.93
C LEU A 132 -25.65 14.07 34.78
N ILE A 133 -26.82 14.01 34.15
CA ILE A 133 -28.11 14.13 34.84
C ILE A 133 -28.32 12.93 35.75
N LEU A 134 -28.19 11.71 35.21
CA LEU A 134 -28.36 10.48 35.98
C LEU A 134 -27.34 10.40 37.11
N GLY A 135 -26.08 10.76 36.86
CA GLY A 135 -25.04 10.82 37.87
C GLY A 135 -25.40 11.74 39.04
N ARG A 136 -25.89 12.95 38.76
CA ARG A 136 -26.34 13.89 39.81
C ARG A 136 -27.56 13.38 40.56
N VAL A 137 -28.53 12.79 39.86
CA VAL A 137 -29.74 12.22 40.47
C VAL A 137 -29.38 11.07 41.41
N PHE A 138 -28.50 10.16 40.98
CA PHE A 138 -28.04 9.05 41.83
C PHE A 138 -27.24 9.54 43.03
N GLN A 139 -26.35 10.52 42.85
CA GLN A 139 -25.63 11.12 43.99
C GLN A 139 -26.58 11.76 44.99
N PHE A 140 -27.58 12.51 44.52
CA PHE A 140 -28.58 13.10 45.41
C PHE A 140 -29.37 12.02 46.15
N ILE A 141 -29.85 10.97 45.48
CA ILE A 141 -30.64 9.90 46.13
C ILE A 141 -29.80 9.07 47.11
N LEU A 142 -28.58 8.69 46.74
CA LEU A 142 -27.73 7.80 47.55
C LEU A 142 -27.04 8.51 48.71
N TRP A 143 -26.76 9.80 48.57
CA TRP A 143 -26.02 10.58 49.58
C TRP A 143 -26.92 11.50 50.42
N ASN A 144 -28.11 11.86 49.95
CA ASN A 144 -29.07 12.65 50.73
C ASN A 144 -29.97 11.78 51.62
N ARG A 145 -29.41 10.68 52.15
CA ARG A 145 -29.95 9.88 53.26
C ARG A 145 -28.84 9.55 54.24
#